data_AF-A0A432WPU4-F1
#
_entry.id   AF-A0A432WPU4-F1
#
_cell.length_a   1.000
_cell.length_b   1.000
_cell.length_c   1.000
_cell.angle_alpha   90.00
_cell.angle_beta   90.00
_cell.angle_gamma   90.00
#
_symmetry.space_group_name_H-M   'P 1'
#
loop_
_entity.id
_entity.type
_entity.pdbx_description
1 polymer ?
#
loop_
_entity_poly.entity_id
_entity_poly.type
_entity_poly.pdbx_seq_one_letter_code
_entity_poly.pdbx_strand_id
1 'polypeptide(L)'
;MEEAEFSPVSSKVEVAALLETMTQPGAAQIRLNVGGAEPFPIVILDLEEDDFVSYDLTAIRDLAPKLRRGVEFILLGQSHAGIIRSTPMKMRDFVDKDGRLQCKSDWPKGLDLRQRRAAFRAQLRIGMDVGVRLRTDHEDESKRLELMGDLRDLSATGCLVEFFSQDGASKVLNEMKAELELCFPDSTVFPIVSNVRHIKTDADRQVLTVGFEFDNPSQEKEKQLWNFVREIEREASRSAGDGGNRTPSPLFEQKGENPIALGRRQGHKYATPIARRLARIAGYLDSQMVALRQSQEVNSVQLSAHADRLLDLLKDDREGTLFALRCIHRESPWVMHGLGLAIRMADLAQSRAKIPRDLLKAIVACGMIHDLGKGMLPSSLWKASTLSRDSYVRMQSHVALLVNQMGKCKWLAPVVVQSVIERINERLDGSGYPLGLKSTDLGELARMAMVVDTVDAMSRPRADRAGMTPEQVYRFLLTNTNMYDRNWIEAYIRHFGVIPVGTLVKYKSGQLAWVISLDDKRFIRAVQLTDHEGPPDDKLGEILEGDKLAGLGEIREVVGAEY
;
A
#
# COMPACT_ATOMS: atom_id res chain seq x y z
N MET A 1 26.17 -18.00 18.20
CA MET A 1 26.94 -17.23 17.21
C MET A 1 26.41 -15.77 17.13
N GLU A 2 26.13 -15.15 18.29
CA GLU A 2 25.44 -13.84 18.42
C GLU A 2 26.24 -12.82 19.26
N GLU A 3 27.47 -13.14 19.65
CA GLU A 3 28.28 -12.31 20.57
C GLU A 3 29.24 -11.33 19.87
N ALA A 4 29.31 -11.30 18.53
CA ALA A 4 30.41 -10.65 17.81
C ALA A 4 30.21 -9.17 17.42
N GLU A 5 29.21 -8.45 17.94
CA GLU A 5 28.84 -7.14 17.37
C GLU A 5 28.38 -6.08 18.39
N PHE A 6 28.83 -6.17 19.65
CA PHE A 6 28.61 -5.11 20.64
C PHE A 6 29.94 -4.54 21.11
N SER A 7 30.07 -3.21 21.14
CA SER A 7 31.22 -2.51 21.69
C SER A 7 30.93 -2.13 23.15
N PRO A 8 31.78 -2.53 24.11
CA PRO A 8 31.57 -2.17 25.51
C PRO A 8 31.84 -0.68 25.73
N VAL A 9 30.94 -0.04 26.45
CA VAL A 9 30.98 1.36 26.90
C VAL A 9 31.03 1.34 28.42
N SER A 10 32.15 1.83 28.96
CA SER A 10 32.41 1.87 30.41
C SER A 10 32.72 3.28 30.91
N SER A 11 32.83 4.27 30.02
CA SER A 11 32.97 5.67 30.41
C SER A 11 31.70 6.14 31.12
N LYS A 12 31.82 6.66 32.34
CA LYS A 12 30.68 7.11 33.14
C LYS A 12 29.80 8.12 32.42
N VAL A 13 30.45 9.10 31.77
CA VAL A 13 29.77 10.15 30.99
C VAL A 13 28.99 9.57 29.82
N GLU A 14 29.57 8.57 29.12
CA GLU A 14 28.91 7.92 27.99
C GLU A 14 27.78 6.99 28.44
N VAL A 15 27.96 6.28 29.57
CA VAL A 15 26.90 5.44 30.15
C VAL A 15 25.70 6.28 30.57
N ALA A 16 25.94 7.41 31.24
CA ALA A 16 24.89 8.36 31.63
C ALA A 16 24.13 8.91 30.40
N ALA A 17 24.86 9.40 29.39
CA ALA A 17 24.27 9.92 28.16
C ALA A 17 23.43 8.86 27.42
N LEU A 18 23.91 7.61 27.36
CA LEU A 18 23.15 6.51 26.74
C LEU A 18 21.89 6.15 27.54
N LEU A 19 21.96 6.09 28.87
CA LEU A 19 20.79 5.85 29.71
C LEU A 19 19.76 6.97 29.61
N GLU A 20 20.21 8.22 29.48
CA GLU A 20 19.33 9.38 29.32
C GLU A 20 18.46 9.23 28.07
N THR A 21 19.02 8.70 26.97
CA THR A 21 18.23 8.43 25.75
C THR A 21 17.12 7.39 25.96
N MET A 22 17.25 6.52 26.95
CA MET A 22 16.29 5.45 27.27
C MET A 22 15.15 5.92 28.19
N THR A 23 15.20 7.16 28.70
CA THR A 23 14.11 7.75 29.52
C THR A 23 12.87 8.14 28.71
N GLN A 24 13.02 8.24 27.38
CA GLN A 24 11.90 8.56 26.48
C GLN A 24 10.82 7.45 26.50
N PRO A 25 9.52 7.79 26.44
CA PRO A 25 8.46 6.80 26.43
C PRO A 25 8.63 5.74 25.33
N GLY A 26 8.67 4.46 25.72
CA GLY A 26 8.84 3.33 24.80
C GLY A 26 10.29 3.05 24.36
N ALA A 27 11.27 3.79 24.86
CA ALA A 27 12.68 3.62 24.52
C ALA A 27 13.40 2.51 25.32
N ALA A 28 12.84 2.09 26.45
CA ALA A 28 13.43 1.09 27.34
C ALA A 28 12.60 -0.21 27.42
N GLN A 29 13.30 -1.32 27.49
CA GLN A 29 12.75 -2.65 27.72
C GLN A 29 13.61 -3.42 28.72
N ILE A 30 13.03 -4.36 29.45
CA ILE A 30 13.80 -5.33 30.24
C ILE A 30 13.58 -6.74 29.71
N ARG A 31 14.63 -7.54 29.71
CA ARG A 31 14.56 -8.99 29.43
C ARG A 31 15.14 -9.74 30.60
N LEU A 32 14.43 -10.75 31.12
CA LEU A 32 14.99 -11.59 32.18
C LEU A 32 16.22 -12.34 31.65
N ASN A 33 17.27 -12.44 32.44
CA ASN A 33 18.50 -13.14 32.09
C ASN A 33 18.34 -14.66 32.30
N VAL A 34 17.34 -15.24 31.65
CA VAL A 34 17.05 -16.67 31.62
C VAL A 34 16.80 -17.09 30.18
N GLY A 35 17.23 -18.29 29.80
CA GLY A 35 17.17 -18.76 28.42
C GLY A 35 15.76 -18.66 27.82
N GLY A 36 15.65 -17.95 26.68
CA GLY A 36 14.40 -17.83 25.92
C GLY A 36 13.39 -16.78 26.42
N ALA A 37 13.75 -15.89 27.36
CA ALA A 37 12.85 -14.83 27.80
C ALA A 37 12.66 -13.73 26.74
N GLU A 38 11.40 -13.33 26.50
CA GLU A 38 11.07 -12.18 25.65
C GLU A 38 11.34 -10.85 26.39
N PRO A 39 11.65 -9.77 25.67
CA PRO A 39 11.79 -8.44 26.24
C PRO A 39 10.42 -7.77 26.47
N PHE A 40 10.32 -6.99 27.54
CA PHE A 40 9.10 -6.31 27.96
C PHE A 40 9.31 -4.80 28.09
N PRO A 41 8.36 -3.96 27.61
CA PRO A 41 8.48 -2.52 27.71
C PRO A 41 8.36 -2.03 29.16
N ILE A 42 9.17 -1.02 29.50
CA ILE A 42 9.18 -0.36 30.80
C ILE A 42 9.37 1.15 30.63
N VAL A 43 9.18 1.90 31.71
CA VAL A 43 9.55 3.33 31.77
C VAL A 43 10.68 3.51 32.76
N ILE A 44 11.73 4.22 32.37
CA ILE A 44 12.75 4.73 33.30
C ILE A 44 12.22 6.06 33.83
N LEU A 45 12.05 6.14 35.15
CA LEU A 45 11.48 7.30 35.83
C LEU A 45 12.53 8.35 36.15
N ASP A 46 13.70 7.90 36.58
CA ASP A 46 14.77 8.78 37.07
C ASP A 46 16.13 8.07 36.99
N LEU A 47 17.18 8.88 36.84
CA LEU A 47 18.57 8.45 36.75
C LEU A 47 19.38 9.24 37.79
N GLU A 48 19.74 8.59 38.89
CA GLU A 48 20.67 9.17 39.86
C GLU A 48 22.06 8.62 39.57
N GLU A 49 22.88 9.41 38.88
CA GLU A 49 24.22 9.01 38.42
C GLU A 49 25.05 8.39 39.55
N ASP A 50 25.69 7.25 39.25
CA ASP A 50 26.49 6.45 40.18
C ASP A 50 25.72 5.84 41.39
N ASP A 51 24.41 6.04 41.52
CA ASP A 51 23.60 5.42 42.59
C ASP A 51 22.60 4.40 42.04
N PHE A 52 21.49 4.86 41.44
CA PHE A 52 20.42 3.97 40.99
C PHE A 52 19.71 4.45 39.72
N VAL A 53 19.10 3.48 39.04
CA VAL A 53 18.11 3.72 38.00
C VAL A 53 16.73 3.37 38.54
N SER A 54 15.77 4.28 38.40
CA SER A 54 14.37 4.06 38.83
C SER A 54 13.49 3.64 37.66
N TYR A 55 12.59 2.69 37.89
CA TYR A 55 11.70 2.12 36.87
C TYR A 55 10.25 2.11 37.30
N ASP A 56 9.34 2.23 36.33
CA ASP A 56 7.94 1.89 36.46
C ASP A 56 7.67 0.54 35.77
N LEU A 57 7.27 -0.45 36.56
CA LEU A 57 6.96 -1.81 36.12
C LEU A 57 5.45 -2.09 36.09
N THR A 58 4.60 -1.07 36.16
CA THR A 58 3.14 -1.23 36.25
C THR A 58 2.56 -2.05 35.09
N ALA A 59 3.11 -1.88 33.88
CA ALA A 59 2.70 -2.63 32.70
C ALA A 59 3.09 -4.12 32.73
N ILE A 60 4.03 -4.51 33.61
CA ILE A 60 4.58 -5.86 33.71
C ILE A 60 4.60 -6.39 35.16
N ARG A 61 3.54 -6.10 35.91
CA ARG A 61 3.35 -6.57 37.31
C ARG A 61 3.55 -8.08 37.46
N ASP A 62 3.21 -8.87 36.43
CA ASP A 62 3.35 -10.33 36.43
C ASP A 62 4.82 -10.80 36.54
N LEU A 63 5.78 -9.97 36.16
CA LEU A 63 7.22 -10.26 36.28
C LEU A 63 7.80 -9.89 37.65
N ALA A 64 7.11 -9.04 38.41
CA ALA A 64 7.59 -8.55 39.71
C ALA A 64 7.95 -9.65 40.71
N PRO A 65 7.21 -10.78 40.85
CA PRO A 65 7.59 -11.85 41.77
C PRO A 65 8.95 -12.49 41.43
N LYS A 66 9.29 -12.59 40.14
CA LYS A 66 10.58 -13.15 39.70
C LYS A 66 11.72 -12.16 39.99
N LEU A 67 11.52 -10.89 39.67
CA LEU A 67 12.50 -9.83 39.92
C LEU A 67 12.76 -9.65 41.42
N ARG A 68 11.72 -9.73 42.27
CA ARG A 68 11.85 -9.72 43.75
C ARG A 68 12.65 -10.90 44.31
N ARG A 69 12.65 -12.05 43.62
CA ARG A 69 13.48 -13.21 43.98
C ARG A 69 14.94 -13.08 43.54
N GLY A 70 15.33 -11.93 42.97
CA GLY A 70 16.70 -11.66 42.54
C GLY A 70 17.07 -12.23 41.18
N VAL A 71 16.08 -12.60 40.36
CA VAL A 71 16.33 -12.97 38.95
C VAL A 71 16.91 -11.76 38.24
N GLU A 72 18.06 -11.96 37.61
CA GLU A 72 18.75 -10.90 36.87
C GLU A 72 17.97 -10.52 35.60
N PHE A 73 18.15 -9.28 35.16
CA PHE A 73 17.60 -8.76 33.92
C PHE A 73 18.67 -8.04 33.11
N ILE A 74 18.44 -7.93 31.81
CA ILE A 74 19.20 -7.11 30.88
C ILE A 74 18.29 -5.94 30.51
N LEU A 75 18.77 -4.72 30.73
CA LEU A 75 18.14 -3.51 30.24
C LEU A 75 18.48 -3.35 28.75
N LEU A 76 17.47 -3.13 27.92
CA LEU A 76 17.59 -2.98 26.47
C LEU A 76 17.04 -1.62 26.06
N GLY A 77 17.75 -0.93 25.19
CA GLY A 77 17.38 0.39 24.73
C GLY A 77 17.74 0.65 23.29
N GLN A 78 17.19 1.72 22.74
CA GLN A 78 17.58 2.24 21.44
C GLN A 78 17.97 3.71 21.58
N SER A 79 19.11 4.07 21.00
CA SER A 79 19.54 5.46 20.83
C SER A 79 19.79 5.75 19.35
N HIS A 80 20.06 7.01 19.05
CA HIS A 80 20.52 7.41 17.72
C HIS A 80 21.82 6.69 17.30
N ALA A 81 22.64 6.28 18.27
CA ALA A 81 23.92 5.59 18.03
C ALA A 81 23.75 4.08 17.81
N GLY A 82 22.65 3.46 18.23
CA GLY A 82 22.45 2.02 18.05
C GLY A 82 21.55 1.33 19.07
N ILE A 83 21.70 0.02 19.17
CA ILE A 83 21.04 -0.80 20.20
C ILE A 83 21.93 -0.80 21.44
N ILE A 84 21.37 -0.46 22.57
CA ILE A 84 22.02 -0.47 23.88
C ILE A 84 21.55 -1.71 24.63
N ARG A 85 22.48 -2.43 25.27
CA ARG A 85 22.14 -3.42 26.28
C ARG A 85 22.99 -3.23 27.53
N SER A 86 22.45 -3.45 28.71
CA SER A 86 23.25 -3.48 29.93
C SER A 86 23.94 -4.82 30.12
N THR A 87 24.93 -4.84 31.01
CA THR A 87 25.31 -6.06 31.73
C THR A 87 24.13 -6.57 32.58
N PRO A 88 24.09 -7.85 33.01
CA PRO A 88 23.04 -8.34 33.89
C PRO A 88 22.92 -7.54 35.19
N MET A 89 21.70 -7.14 35.53
CA MET A 89 21.35 -6.27 36.67
C MET A 89 20.31 -6.94 37.56
N LYS A 90 20.17 -6.44 38.79
CA LYS A 90 19.13 -6.89 39.74
C LYS A 90 18.26 -5.72 40.17
N MET A 91 16.98 -5.98 40.32
CA MET A 91 16.04 -5.00 40.87
C MET A 91 16.04 -5.05 42.39
N ARG A 92 15.90 -3.89 43.03
CA ARG A 92 15.76 -3.65 44.46
C ARG A 92 14.67 -2.62 44.73
N ASP A 93 14.33 -2.42 46.00
CA ASP A 93 13.49 -1.32 46.48
C ASP A 93 12.12 -1.19 45.79
N PHE A 94 11.34 -2.28 45.77
CA PHE A 94 10.00 -2.28 45.19
C PHE A 94 9.01 -1.52 46.08
N VAL A 95 8.36 -0.51 45.51
CA VAL A 95 7.31 0.28 46.16
C VAL A 95 6.06 0.22 45.31
N ASP A 96 4.93 -0.12 45.93
CA ASP A 96 3.61 -0.05 45.29
C ASP A 96 2.87 1.15 45.91
N LYS A 97 2.65 2.20 45.11
CA LYS A 97 1.97 3.42 45.56
C LYS A 97 1.00 3.88 44.49
N ASP A 98 -0.26 4.10 44.88
CA ASP A 98 -1.34 4.59 44.00
C ASP A 98 -1.52 3.76 42.72
N GLY A 99 -1.36 2.44 42.82
CA GLY A 99 -1.47 1.52 41.69
C GLY A 99 -0.28 1.54 40.74
N ARG A 100 0.81 2.26 41.06
CA ARG A 100 2.08 2.21 40.33
C ARG A 100 3.11 1.36 41.05
N LEU A 101 3.65 0.37 40.33
CA LEU A 101 4.72 -0.47 40.83
C LEU A 101 6.07 0.12 40.40
N GLN A 102 6.78 0.73 41.34
CA GLN A 102 8.08 1.33 41.12
C GLN A 102 9.18 0.49 41.76
N CYS A 103 10.36 0.49 41.16
CA CYS A 103 11.54 -0.17 41.74
C CYS A 103 12.82 0.51 41.29
N LYS A 104 13.94 0.12 41.90
CA LYS A 104 15.28 0.62 41.58
C LYS A 104 16.20 -0.51 41.14
N SER A 105 17.31 -0.17 40.50
CA SER A 105 18.48 -1.06 40.35
C SER A 105 19.73 -0.25 40.66
N ASP A 106 20.85 -0.93 40.91
CA ASP A 106 22.16 -0.27 40.96
C ASP A 106 22.50 0.34 39.60
N TRP A 107 23.32 1.39 39.58
CA TRP A 107 23.87 1.91 38.33
C TRP A 107 24.60 0.82 37.53
N PRO A 108 24.38 0.69 36.21
CA PRO A 108 24.99 -0.37 35.41
C PRO A 108 26.51 -0.21 35.37
N LYS A 109 27.24 -1.32 35.57
CA LYS A 109 28.71 -1.37 35.53
C LYS A 109 29.30 -1.04 34.15
N GLY A 110 28.47 -1.13 33.11
CA GLY A 110 28.81 -0.89 31.73
C GLY A 110 27.62 -1.21 30.84
N LEU A 111 27.61 -0.57 29.66
CA LEU A 111 26.65 -0.81 28.60
C LEU A 111 27.38 -1.36 27.39
N ASP A 112 26.71 -2.17 26.61
CA ASP A 112 27.16 -2.67 25.33
C ASP A 112 26.37 -1.94 24.24
N LEU A 113 27.07 -1.23 23.36
CA LEU A 113 26.48 -0.50 22.24
C LEU A 113 26.77 -1.26 20.94
N ARG A 114 25.71 -1.65 20.23
CA ARG A 114 25.81 -2.10 18.85
C ARG A 114 25.40 -0.99 17.91
N GLN A 115 26.37 -0.45 17.18
CA GLN A 115 26.07 0.49 16.10
C GLN A 115 25.23 -0.22 15.03
N ARG A 116 24.04 0.33 14.75
CA ARG A 116 23.11 -0.29 13.81
C ARG A 116 23.44 0.05 12.34
N ARG A 117 24.32 1.03 12.10
CA ARG A 117 24.52 1.65 10.78
C ARG A 117 25.98 2.04 10.59
N ALA A 118 26.53 1.75 9.41
CA ALA A 118 27.91 2.06 9.04
C ALA A 118 28.14 3.53 8.62
N ALA A 119 27.06 4.31 8.41
CA ALA A 119 27.14 5.70 7.95
C ALA A 119 26.08 6.58 8.63
N PHE A 120 26.44 7.84 8.88
CA PHE A 120 25.52 8.88 9.37
C PHE A 120 24.41 9.17 8.34
N ARG A 121 23.19 9.45 8.82
CA ARG A 121 22.01 9.78 8.01
C ARG A 121 21.48 11.16 8.38
N ALA A 122 21.58 12.11 7.47
CA ALA A 122 20.99 13.44 7.63
C ALA A 122 19.47 13.37 7.40
N GLN A 123 18.69 13.88 8.35
CA GLN A 123 17.23 13.90 8.29
C GLN A 123 16.72 15.23 7.72
N LEU A 124 15.74 15.15 6.82
CA LEU A 124 15.09 16.34 6.28
C LEU A 124 13.98 16.80 7.24
N ARG A 125 13.96 18.11 7.55
CA ARG A 125 12.93 18.74 8.39
C ARG A 125 11.79 19.31 7.53
N ILE A 126 10.71 19.74 8.19
CA ILE A 126 9.60 20.43 7.52
C ILE A 126 10.13 21.68 6.79
N GLY A 127 9.78 21.83 5.51
CA GLY A 127 10.26 22.91 4.64
C GLY A 127 11.52 22.57 3.84
N MET A 128 12.12 21.39 4.05
CA MET A 128 13.20 20.86 3.23
C MET A 128 12.65 19.87 2.20
N ASP A 129 12.15 20.38 1.08
CA ASP A 129 11.43 19.57 0.10
C ASP A 129 12.39 19.00 -0.96
N VAL A 130 12.94 17.81 -0.70
CA VAL A 130 13.74 17.06 -1.69
C VAL A 130 12.93 15.91 -2.26
N GLY A 131 12.87 15.88 -3.57
CA GLY A 131 12.12 14.93 -4.34
C GLY A 131 12.86 13.69 -4.69
N VAL A 132 12.10 12.62 -4.90
CA VAL A 132 12.61 11.39 -5.45
C VAL A 132 11.70 10.93 -6.57
N ARG A 133 12.28 10.76 -7.77
CA ARG A 133 11.64 10.03 -8.86
C ARG A 133 12.28 8.65 -8.95
N LEU A 134 11.45 7.63 -8.97
CA LEU A 134 11.85 6.24 -9.17
C LEU A 134 11.33 5.78 -10.52
N ARG A 135 12.24 5.28 -11.37
CA ARG A 135 11.92 4.79 -12.71
C ARG A 135 12.17 3.29 -12.79
N THR A 136 11.22 2.55 -13.34
CA THR A 136 11.42 1.13 -13.70
C THR A 136 12.26 1.02 -14.97
N ASP A 137 13.14 0.02 -15.03
CA ASP A 137 13.91 -0.25 -16.24
C ASP A 137 13.01 -0.98 -17.26
N HIS A 138 12.61 -0.26 -18.30
CA HIS A 138 11.80 -0.82 -19.39
C HIS A 138 12.29 -0.26 -20.74
N GLU A 139 12.44 -1.14 -21.73
CA GLU A 139 12.94 -0.81 -23.08
C GLU A 139 12.00 0.15 -23.83
N ASP A 140 10.70 0.00 -23.62
CA ASP A 140 9.67 0.88 -24.16
C ASP A 140 9.40 2.05 -23.18
N GLU A 141 9.77 3.27 -23.57
CA GLU A 141 9.58 4.49 -22.77
C GLU A 141 8.10 4.74 -22.40
N SER A 142 7.16 4.33 -23.25
CA SER A 142 5.73 4.49 -22.99
C SER A 142 5.20 3.59 -21.87
N LYS A 143 5.98 2.57 -21.47
CA LYS A 143 5.67 1.59 -20.43
C LYS A 143 6.50 1.76 -19.16
N ARG A 144 7.44 2.73 -19.14
CA ARG A 144 8.20 3.05 -17.92
C ARG A 144 7.24 3.60 -16.88
N LEU A 145 7.21 2.94 -15.72
CA LEU A 145 6.44 3.40 -14.58
C LEU A 145 7.32 4.36 -13.78
N GLU A 146 6.75 5.51 -13.44
CA GLU A 146 7.37 6.49 -12.56
C GLU A 146 6.63 6.53 -11.23
N LEU A 147 7.39 6.48 -10.13
CA LEU A 147 6.87 6.70 -8.79
C LEU A 147 7.55 7.95 -8.20
N MET A 148 6.75 8.85 -7.63
CA MET A 148 7.24 10.09 -7.03
C MET A 148 7.08 10.06 -5.52
N GLY A 149 8.09 10.52 -4.79
CA GLY A 149 8.09 10.52 -3.34
C GLY A 149 8.94 11.64 -2.75
N ASP A 150 8.87 11.76 -1.42
CA ASP A 150 9.64 12.73 -0.63
C ASP A 150 10.83 12.03 0.01
N LEU A 151 12.02 12.61 -0.11
CA LEU A 151 13.19 12.17 0.64
C LEU A 151 13.01 12.48 2.14
N ARG A 152 13.19 11.48 3.00
CA ARG A 152 13.08 11.61 4.47
C ARG A 152 14.44 11.62 5.14
N ASP A 153 15.37 10.79 4.67
CA ASP A 153 16.77 10.84 5.09
C ASP A 153 17.74 10.50 3.94
N LEU A 154 18.99 10.94 4.07
CA LEU A 154 20.08 10.64 3.15
C LEU A 154 21.38 10.30 3.89
N SER A 155 22.14 9.34 3.37
CA SER A 155 23.50 9.00 3.78
C SER A 155 24.38 8.74 2.56
N ALA A 156 25.67 8.53 2.78
CA ALA A 156 26.60 8.12 1.72
C ALA A 156 26.25 6.76 1.09
N THR A 157 25.54 5.88 1.80
CA THR A 157 25.26 4.50 1.35
C THR A 157 23.80 4.22 1.03
N GLY A 158 22.91 5.19 1.23
CA GLY A 158 21.48 5.00 0.96
C GLY A 158 20.60 6.12 1.46
N CYS A 159 19.29 5.96 1.28
CA CYS A 159 18.28 6.94 1.69
C CYS A 159 16.99 6.28 2.18
N LEU A 160 16.11 7.10 2.73
CA LEU A 160 14.74 6.74 3.08
C LEU A 160 13.78 7.66 2.32
N VAL A 161 12.80 7.08 1.65
CA VAL A 161 11.85 7.80 0.79
C VAL A 161 10.41 7.46 1.21
N GLU A 162 9.55 8.46 1.26
CA GLU A 162 8.11 8.29 1.49
C GLU A 162 7.34 8.50 0.18
N PHE A 163 6.69 7.45 -0.31
CA PHE A 163 5.83 7.47 -1.48
C PHE A 163 4.36 7.51 -1.07
N PHE A 164 3.51 8.09 -1.93
CA PHE A 164 2.07 7.99 -1.77
C PHE A 164 1.58 6.61 -2.19
N SER A 165 0.64 6.06 -1.43
CA SER A 165 0.09 4.75 -1.76
C SER A 165 -0.79 4.76 -3.03
N GLN A 166 -1.17 5.94 -3.54
CA GLN A 166 -2.15 6.13 -4.64
C GLN A 166 -1.51 6.22 -6.03
N ASP A 167 -0.28 5.73 -6.18
CA ASP A 167 0.49 5.79 -7.43
C ASP A 167 0.87 4.41 -7.97
N GLY A 168 0.16 3.36 -7.53
CA GLY A 168 0.46 1.98 -7.94
C GLY A 168 1.88 1.58 -7.58
N ALA A 169 2.37 1.97 -6.40
CA ALA A 169 3.72 1.69 -5.93
C ALA A 169 4.04 0.17 -5.95
N SER A 170 3.04 -0.68 -5.78
CA SER A 170 3.18 -2.13 -5.94
C SER A 170 3.64 -2.57 -7.34
N LYS A 171 3.44 -1.77 -8.39
CA LYS A 171 3.95 -2.03 -9.75
C LYS A 171 5.45 -1.80 -9.84
N VAL A 172 5.94 -0.77 -9.16
CA VAL A 172 7.31 -0.24 -9.26
C VAL A 172 8.26 -0.89 -8.26
N LEU A 173 7.83 -1.03 -7.00
CA LEU A 173 8.65 -1.58 -5.89
C LEU A 173 8.89 -3.10 -5.97
N ASN A 174 8.64 -3.67 -7.13
CA ASN A 174 8.79 -5.09 -7.39
C ASN A 174 10.18 -5.42 -7.98
N GLU A 175 10.96 -4.41 -8.35
CA GLU A 175 12.31 -4.58 -8.90
C GLU A 175 13.36 -4.46 -7.79
N MET A 176 14.29 -5.42 -7.74
CA MET A 176 15.36 -5.43 -6.72
C MET A 176 16.33 -4.26 -6.89
N LYS A 177 16.49 -3.78 -8.13
CA LYS A 177 17.40 -2.73 -8.55
C LYS A 177 16.60 -1.65 -9.25
N ALA A 178 16.78 -0.39 -8.84
CA ALA A 178 15.93 0.71 -9.26
C ALA A 178 16.76 1.99 -9.42
N GLU A 179 16.48 2.75 -10.46
CA GLU A 179 17.12 4.04 -10.71
C GLU A 179 16.34 5.15 -10.01
N LEU A 180 16.99 5.80 -9.04
CA LEU A 180 16.46 6.92 -8.29
C LEU A 180 17.04 8.21 -8.84
N GLU A 181 16.22 9.23 -9.01
CA GLU A 181 16.65 10.61 -9.22
C GLU A 181 16.29 11.42 -7.98
N LEU A 182 17.31 11.92 -7.26
CA LEU A 182 17.10 12.89 -6.18
C LEU A 182 16.99 14.28 -6.82
N CYS A 183 15.93 15.01 -6.49
CA CYS A 183 15.61 16.29 -7.12
C CYS A 183 15.50 17.38 -6.05
N PHE A 184 16.49 18.28 -6.03
CA PHE A 184 16.59 19.35 -5.06
C PHE A 184 15.88 20.63 -5.54
N PRO A 185 15.42 21.50 -4.62
CA PRO A 185 14.75 22.77 -4.96
C PRO A 185 15.51 23.72 -5.89
N ASP A 186 16.83 23.62 -5.93
CA ASP A 186 17.70 24.43 -6.77
C ASP A 186 17.81 23.93 -8.23
N SER A 187 16.98 22.94 -8.59
CA SER A 187 17.00 22.21 -9.86
C SER A 187 18.16 21.22 -10.01
N THR A 188 18.93 20.94 -8.95
CA THR A 188 19.91 19.85 -8.97
C THR A 188 19.18 18.50 -9.05
N VAL A 189 19.54 17.70 -10.06
CA VAL A 189 19.05 16.32 -10.23
C VAL A 189 20.23 15.36 -10.13
N PHE A 190 20.11 14.35 -9.26
CA PHE A 190 21.16 13.37 -9.02
C PHE A 190 20.65 11.94 -9.23
N PRO A 191 20.99 11.31 -10.37
CA PRO A 191 20.62 9.92 -10.64
C PRO A 191 21.55 8.94 -9.92
N ILE A 192 20.97 7.95 -9.25
CA ILE A 192 21.69 6.89 -8.53
C ILE A 192 20.96 5.55 -8.62
N VAL A 193 21.72 4.51 -8.91
CA VAL A 193 21.22 3.14 -8.89
C VAL A 193 21.19 2.64 -7.46
N SER A 194 20.09 2.00 -7.09
CA SER A 194 19.85 1.57 -5.73
C SER A 194 19.11 0.24 -5.66
N ASN A 195 19.19 -0.41 -4.51
CA ASN A 195 18.43 -1.60 -4.20
C ASN A 195 17.43 -1.32 -3.07
N VAL A 196 16.22 -1.84 -3.20
CA VAL A 196 15.20 -1.77 -2.15
C VAL A 196 15.64 -2.68 -0.99
N ARG A 197 15.84 -2.11 0.20
CA ARG A 197 16.24 -2.86 1.41
C ARG A 197 15.08 -3.24 2.31
N HIS A 198 14.16 -2.33 2.51
CA HIS A 198 12.95 -2.59 3.30
C HIS A 198 11.84 -1.64 2.86
N ILE A 199 10.60 -2.12 2.95
CA ILE A 199 9.40 -1.32 2.72
C ILE A 199 8.57 -1.39 3.99
N LYS A 200 8.01 -0.27 4.42
CA LYS A 200 7.07 -0.18 5.53
C LYS A 200 5.81 0.53 5.03
N THR A 201 4.66 -0.03 5.34
CA THR A 201 3.35 0.53 5.04
C THR A 201 2.84 1.28 6.27
N ASP A 202 2.31 2.49 6.07
CA ASP A 202 1.54 3.22 7.08
C ASP A 202 0.12 3.43 6.55
N ALA A 203 -0.79 2.55 6.99
CA ALA A 203 -2.16 2.52 6.51
C ALA A 203 -2.95 3.76 6.94
N ASP A 204 -2.63 4.38 8.08
CA ASP A 204 -3.34 5.54 8.59
C ASP A 204 -2.93 6.81 7.83
N ARG A 205 -1.63 6.95 7.56
CA ARG A 205 -1.08 8.07 6.76
C ARG A 205 -1.20 7.86 5.25
N GLN A 206 -1.55 6.64 4.80
CA GLN A 206 -1.64 6.26 3.37
C GLN A 206 -0.32 6.52 2.63
N VAL A 207 0.78 6.10 3.24
CA VAL A 207 2.13 6.26 2.69
C VAL A 207 2.93 4.97 2.79
N LEU A 208 3.86 4.83 1.86
CA LEU A 208 4.83 3.75 1.79
C LEU A 208 6.21 4.33 2.06
N THR A 209 6.85 3.90 3.13
CA THR A 209 8.24 4.27 3.42
C THR A 209 9.16 3.19 2.89
N VAL A 210 10.10 3.55 2.01
CA VAL A 210 11.02 2.62 1.38
C VAL A 210 12.45 3.04 1.69
N GLY A 211 13.21 2.11 2.25
CA GLY A 211 14.65 2.27 2.46
C GLY A 211 15.41 1.74 1.26
N PHE A 212 16.24 2.59 0.67
CA PHE A 212 17.13 2.23 -0.44
C PHE A 212 18.59 2.20 0.03
N GLU A 213 19.35 1.28 -0.55
CA GLU A 213 20.81 1.25 -0.46
C GLU A 213 21.40 1.49 -1.85
N PHE A 214 22.43 2.31 -1.92
CA PHE A 214 23.07 2.66 -3.19
C PHE A 214 23.97 1.53 -3.68
N ASP A 215 23.87 1.21 -4.97
CA ASP A 215 24.65 0.15 -5.60
C ASP A 215 25.98 0.71 -6.12
N ASN A 216 27.03 0.55 -5.31
CA ASN A 216 28.44 0.83 -5.64
C ASN A 216 28.66 2.15 -6.43
N PRO A 217 28.35 3.32 -5.83
CA PRO A 217 28.52 4.61 -6.50
C PRO A 217 29.99 4.87 -6.89
N SER A 218 30.22 5.62 -7.97
CA SER A 218 31.57 6.07 -8.33
C SER A 218 32.11 7.04 -7.27
N GLN A 219 33.44 7.17 -7.16
CA GLN A 219 34.06 8.12 -6.21
C GLN A 219 33.55 9.56 -6.35
N GLU A 220 33.21 9.98 -7.57
CA GLU A 220 32.63 11.31 -7.81
C GLU A 220 31.22 11.43 -7.24
N LYS A 221 30.37 10.40 -7.44
CA LYS A 221 29.04 10.33 -6.85
C LYS A 221 29.08 10.23 -5.33
N GLU A 222 30.04 9.50 -4.75
CA GLU A 222 30.24 9.44 -3.30
C GLU A 222 30.57 10.81 -2.70
N LYS A 223 31.48 11.56 -3.33
CA LYS A 223 31.80 12.94 -2.91
C LYS A 223 30.59 13.86 -2.99
N GLN A 224 29.79 13.74 -4.05
CA GLN A 224 28.53 14.50 -4.19
C GLN A 224 27.52 14.14 -3.11
N LEU A 225 27.30 12.85 -2.84
CA LEU A 225 26.43 12.37 -1.76
C LEU A 225 26.88 12.93 -0.41
N TRP A 226 28.17 12.89 -0.12
CA TRP A 226 28.72 13.43 1.12
C TRP A 226 28.46 14.94 1.25
N ASN A 227 28.62 15.69 0.17
CA ASN A 227 28.28 17.12 0.12
C ASN A 227 26.78 17.35 0.38
N PHE A 228 25.89 16.55 -0.23
CA PHE A 228 24.45 16.64 0.01
C PHE A 228 24.08 16.36 1.47
N VAL A 229 24.61 15.29 2.05
CA VAL A 229 24.39 14.93 3.47
C VAL A 229 24.81 16.09 4.38
N ARG A 230 25.99 16.69 4.13
CA ARG A 230 26.49 17.83 4.89
C ARG A 230 25.60 19.06 4.76
N GLU A 231 25.14 19.38 3.55
CA GLU A 231 24.25 20.53 3.33
C GLU A 231 22.85 20.32 3.94
N ILE A 232 22.31 19.10 3.87
CA ILE A 232 21.05 18.75 4.56
C ILE A 232 21.21 18.95 6.08
N GLU A 233 22.28 18.44 6.68
CA GLU A 233 22.55 18.62 8.11
C GLU A 233 22.70 20.09 8.49
N ARG A 234 23.43 20.85 7.67
CA ARG A 234 23.63 22.29 7.87
C ARG A 234 22.31 23.06 7.84
N GLU A 235 21.45 22.75 6.88
CA GLU A 235 20.14 23.38 6.70
C GLU A 235 19.14 22.96 7.79
N ALA A 236 19.14 21.68 8.17
CA ALA A 236 18.33 21.15 9.28
C ALA A 236 18.73 21.78 10.63
N SER A 237 20.01 22.08 10.83
CA SER A 237 20.51 22.78 12.02
C SER A 237 20.09 24.26 12.02
N ARG A 238 20.14 24.91 10.86
CA ARG A 238 19.70 26.32 10.68
C ARG A 238 18.22 26.49 11.02
N SER A 239 17.38 25.59 10.51
CA SER A 239 15.92 25.63 10.69
C SER A 239 15.45 25.20 12.08
N ALA A 240 16.30 24.54 12.88
CA ALA A 240 16.02 24.20 14.28
C ALA A 240 16.24 25.34 15.29
N GLY A 241 16.65 26.54 14.84
CA GLY A 241 16.83 27.72 15.69
C GLY A 241 18.21 27.83 16.37
N ASP A 242 19.07 26.81 16.24
CA ASP A 242 20.41 26.75 16.85
C ASP A 242 21.51 27.44 15.98
N GLY A 243 21.10 28.11 14.90
CA GLY A 243 22.00 28.57 13.82
C GLY A 243 21.71 29.98 13.32
N GLY A 244 21.44 30.93 14.22
CA GLY A 244 20.99 32.31 13.91
C GLY A 244 21.90 33.18 13.02
N ASN A 245 22.99 32.65 12.46
CA ASN A 245 23.91 33.37 11.56
C ASN A 245 24.39 32.56 10.33
N ARG A 246 23.79 31.40 10.04
CA ARG A 246 24.19 30.57 8.88
C ARG A 246 23.39 30.97 7.63
N THR A 247 24.07 31.17 6.51
CA THR A 247 23.45 31.41 5.20
C THR A 247 22.59 30.21 4.78
N PRO A 248 21.50 30.39 4.01
CA PRO A 248 20.74 29.27 3.45
C PRO A 248 21.61 28.34 2.60
N SER A 249 21.23 27.07 2.51
CA SER A 249 21.87 26.17 1.55
C SER A 249 21.42 26.44 0.12
N PRO A 250 22.37 26.57 -0.84
CA PRO A 250 22.02 26.78 -2.24
C PRO A 250 21.18 25.62 -2.78
N LEU A 251 21.33 24.39 -2.24
CA LEU A 251 20.52 23.24 -2.63
C LEU A 251 19.02 23.43 -2.33
N PHE A 252 18.69 24.27 -1.35
CA PHE A 252 17.34 24.51 -0.88
C PHE A 252 16.81 25.89 -1.31
N GLU A 253 17.54 26.62 -2.15
CA GLU A 253 17.07 27.85 -2.75
C GLU A 253 16.14 27.54 -3.93
N GLN A 254 14.89 27.98 -3.84
CA GLN A 254 13.90 27.76 -4.90
C GLN A 254 14.23 28.64 -6.12
N LYS A 255 14.74 28.03 -7.19
CA LYS A 255 15.01 28.71 -8.47
C LYS A 255 13.94 28.35 -9.48
N GLY A 256 12.94 29.23 -9.67
CA GLY A 256 11.87 29.04 -10.66
C GLY A 256 10.78 28.04 -10.24
N GLU A 257 9.98 27.57 -11.20
CA GLU A 257 9.05 26.45 -10.99
C GLU A 257 9.85 25.16 -10.85
N ASN A 258 9.75 24.48 -9.70
CA ASN A 258 10.34 23.16 -9.53
C ASN A 258 9.57 22.18 -10.44
N PRO A 259 10.20 21.60 -11.48
CA PRO A 259 9.49 20.78 -12.48
C PRO A 259 8.90 19.49 -11.88
N ILE A 260 9.35 19.10 -10.68
CA ILE A 260 8.72 18.08 -9.87
C ILE A 260 8.04 18.84 -8.74
N ALA A 261 6.71 18.95 -8.82
CA ALA A 261 5.93 19.55 -7.76
C ALA A 261 6.00 18.63 -6.53
N LEU A 262 6.95 18.93 -5.63
CA LEU A 262 7.20 18.14 -4.44
C LEU A 262 6.20 18.45 -3.35
N GLY A 263 5.55 17.40 -2.86
CA GLY A 263 4.83 17.42 -1.60
C GLY A 263 3.43 16.83 -1.64
N ARG A 264 3.03 16.38 -0.45
CA ARG A 264 1.69 15.89 -0.03
C ARG A 264 0.46 16.66 -0.54
N ARG A 265 0.65 17.88 -1.07
CA ARG A 265 -0.43 18.83 -1.41
C ARG A 265 -0.70 18.95 -2.91
N GLN A 266 0.16 18.43 -3.78
CA GLN A 266 -0.03 18.45 -5.23
C GLN A 266 -0.27 17.04 -5.79
N GLY A 267 -0.94 16.19 -5.01
CA GLY A 267 -1.35 14.85 -5.44
C GLY A 267 -2.08 14.87 -6.78
N HIS A 268 -1.88 13.82 -7.57
CA HIS A 268 -2.41 13.72 -8.92
C HIS A 268 -3.89 14.11 -9.02
N LYS A 269 -4.21 14.91 -10.03
CA LYS A 269 -5.59 15.32 -10.30
C LYS A 269 -6.34 14.14 -10.90
N TYR A 270 -7.23 13.53 -10.11
CA TYR A 270 -8.23 12.62 -10.64
C TYR A 270 -9.33 13.40 -11.37
N ALA A 271 -9.81 12.84 -12.49
CA ALA A 271 -10.81 13.44 -13.36
C ALA A 271 -12.11 13.83 -12.63
N THR A 272 -12.50 13.09 -11.58
CA THR A 272 -13.70 13.38 -10.80
C THR A 272 -13.45 13.37 -9.28
N PRO A 273 -14.28 14.07 -8.48
CA PRO A 273 -14.19 14.01 -7.02
C PRO A 273 -14.39 12.61 -6.45
N ILE A 274 -15.26 11.80 -7.07
CA ILE A 274 -15.50 10.41 -6.67
C ILE A 274 -14.27 9.55 -6.96
N ALA A 275 -13.62 9.74 -8.12
CA ALA A 275 -12.36 9.05 -8.43
C ALA A 275 -11.27 9.35 -7.39
N ARG A 276 -11.17 10.60 -6.92
CA ARG A 276 -10.26 10.95 -5.81
C ARG A 276 -10.60 10.24 -4.50
N ARG A 277 -11.88 10.04 -4.18
CA ARG A 277 -12.30 9.26 -3.00
C ARG A 277 -11.99 7.77 -3.18
N LEU A 278 -12.24 7.23 -4.37
CA LEU A 278 -11.98 5.83 -4.72
C LEU A 278 -10.47 5.52 -4.71
N ALA A 279 -9.63 6.45 -5.17
CA ALA A 279 -8.18 6.35 -5.12
C ALA A 279 -7.63 6.13 -3.71
N ARG A 280 -8.26 6.70 -2.67
CA ARG A 280 -7.86 6.43 -1.28
C ARG A 280 -8.10 4.98 -0.88
N ILE A 281 -9.13 4.35 -1.44
CA ILE A 281 -9.40 2.93 -1.24
C ILE A 281 -8.40 2.10 -2.06
N ALA A 282 -8.09 2.54 -3.28
CA ALA A 282 -7.07 1.92 -4.13
C ALA A 282 -5.69 1.90 -3.45
N GLY A 283 -5.25 3.04 -2.90
CA GLY A 283 -3.97 3.12 -2.20
C GLY A 283 -3.89 2.25 -0.94
N TYR A 284 -5.01 2.05 -0.23
CA TYR A 284 -5.08 1.03 0.83
C TYR A 284 -4.81 -0.37 0.26
N LEU A 285 -5.48 -0.76 -0.83
CA LEU A 285 -5.31 -2.08 -1.44
C LEU A 285 -3.89 -2.28 -1.99
N ASP A 286 -3.31 -1.24 -2.59
CA ASP A 286 -1.92 -1.26 -3.06
C ASP A 286 -0.95 -1.52 -1.90
N SER A 287 -1.18 -0.82 -0.77
CA SER A 287 -0.41 -1.02 0.46
C SER A 287 -0.60 -2.42 1.06
N GLN A 288 -1.82 -2.98 1.02
CA GLN A 288 -2.07 -4.36 1.46
C GLN A 288 -1.34 -5.37 0.58
N MET A 289 -1.25 -5.14 -0.73
CA MET A 289 -0.50 -6.02 -1.63
C MET A 289 1.00 -6.01 -1.32
N VAL A 290 1.55 -4.83 -1.01
CA VAL A 290 2.95 -4.70 -0.52
C VAL A 290 3.14 -5.41 0.81
N ALA A 291 2.19 -5.28 1.74
CA ALA A 291 2.24 -5.99 3.03
C ALA A 291 2.21 -7.52 2.85
N LEU A 292 1.30 -8.04 2.01
CA LEU A 292 1.19 -9.47 1.70
C LEU A 292 2.48 -10.05 1.10
N ARG A 293 3.17 -9.30 0.23
CA ARG A 293 4.51 -9.67 -0.29
C ARG A 293 5.53 -9.91 0.81
N GLN A 294 5.45 -9.13 1.87
CA GLN A 294 6.32 -9.24 3.04
C GLN A 294 5.83 -10.28 4.05
N SER A 295 4.88 -11.15 3.66
CA SER A 295 4.22 -12.10 4.54
C SER A 295 3.54 -11.45 5.75
N GLN A 296 3.16 -10.17 5.62
CA GLN A 296 2.31 -9.51 6.60
C GLN A 296 0.84 -9.81 6.32
N GLU A 297 0.04 -9.67 7.36
CA GLU A 297 -1.38 -10.01 7.33
C GLU A 297 -2.22 -8.85 6.82
N VAL A 298 -3.38 -9.17 6.24
CA VAL A 298 -4.37 -8.16 5.88
C VAL A 298 -4.91 -7.49 7.13
N ASN A 299 -4.86 -6.17 7.19
CA ASN A 299 -5.43 -5.42 8.30
C ASN A 299 -6.96 -5.48 8.26
N SER A 300 -7.53 -6.37 9.09
CA SER A 300 -8.96 -6.66 9.12
C SER A 300 -9.84 -5.45 9.46
N VAL A 301 -9.36 -4.56 10.34
CA VAL A 301 -10.09 -3.36 10.77
C VAL A 301 -10.16 -2.34 9.63
N GLN A 302 -9.02 -2.08 9.00
CA GLN A 302 -8.95 -1.18 7.84
C GLN A 302 -9.74 -1.76 6.65
N LEU A 303 -9.69 -3.07 6.43
CA LEU A 303 -10.48 -3.74 5.38
C LEU A 303 -11.98 -3.47 5.58
N SER A 304 -12.48 -3.63 6.81
CA SER A 304 -13.89 -3.33 7.12
C SER A 304 -14.22 -1.86 6.85
N ALA A 305 -13.38 -0.94 7.33
CA ALA A 305 -13.62 0.50 7.17
C ALA A 305 -13.62 0.92 5.69
N HIS A 306 -12.71 0.37 4.87
CA HIS A 306 -12.65 0.65 3.45
C HIS A 306 -13.80 -0.01 2.65
N ALA A 307 -14.28 -1.19 3.07
CA ALA A 307 -15.48 -1.80 2.50
C ALA A 307 -16.74 -0.96 2.78
N ASP A 308 -16.89 -0.43 4.00
CA ASP A 308 -17.97 0.51 4.34
C ASP A 308 -17.88 1.79 3.48
N ARG A 309 -16.69 2.38 3.35
CA ARG A 309 -16.49 3.57 2.49
C ARG A 309 -16.86 3.31 1.03
N LEU A 310 -16.55 2.13 0.50
CA LEU A 310 -16.89 1.77 -0.89
C LEU A 310 -18.41 1.61 -1.07
N LEU A 311 -19.08 1.03 -0.09
CA LEU A 311 -20.55 0.95 -0.08
C LEU A 311 -21.21 2.32 0.02
N ASP A 312 -20.65 3.21 0.84
CA ASP A 312 -21.16 4.57 0.98
C ASP A 312 -20.97 5.37 -0.33
N LEU A 313 -19.84 5.21 -1.04
CA LEU A 313 -19.66 5.78 -2.39
C LEU A 313 -20.73 5.30 -3.37
N LEU A 314 -20.97 3.99 -3.42
CA LEU A 314 -21.96 3.40 -4.32
C LEU A 314 -23.39 3.85 -3.99
N LYS A 315 -23.69 4.09 -2.70
CA LYS A 315 -24.98 4.60 -2.24
C LYS A 315 -25.15 6.09 -2.55
N ASP A 316 -24.10 6.89 -2.36
CA ASP A 316 -24.12 8.34 -2.58
C ASP A 316 -24.33 8.65 -4.06
N ASP A 317 -23.57 7.99 -4.94
CA ASP A 317 -23.63 8.17 -6.39
C ASP A 317 -23.19 6.88 -7.10
N ARG A 318 -24.20 6.09 -7.50
CA ARG A 318 -23.98 4.81 -8.16
C ARG A 318 -23.24 4.95 -9.49
N GLU A 319 -23.70 5.84 -10.36
CA GLU A 319 -23.18 5.96 -11.71
C GLU A 319 -21.82 6.67 -11.72
N GLY A 320 -21.65 7.70 -10.90
CA GLY A 320 -20.35 8.34 -10.67
C GLY A 320 -19.32 7.36 -10.10
N THR A 321 -19.72 6.45 -9.21
CA THR A 321 -18.82 5.39 -8.69
C THR A 321 -18.44 4.37 -9.77
N LEU A 322 -19.38 3.96 -10.63
CA LEU A 322 -19.09 3.08 -11.76
C LEU A 322 -18.16 3.76 -12.78
N PHE A 323 -18.38 5.05 -13.07
CA PHE A 323 -17.52 5.82 -13.96
C PHE A 323 -16.12 6.04 -13.38
N ALA A 324 -16.02 6.28 -12.07
CA ALA A 324 -14.76 6.48 -11.36
C ALA A 324 -13.77 5.30 -11.50
N LEU A 325 -14.26 4.07 -11.76
CA LEU A 325 -13.39 2.92 -12.06
C LEU A 325 -12.49 3.14 -13.29
N ARG A 326 -12.91 3.98 -14.24
CA ARG A 326 -12.08 4.36 -15.41
C ARG A 326 -11.08 5.47 -15.09
N CYS A 327 -11.35 6.26 -14.06
CA CYS A 327 -10.55 7.41 -13.67
C CYS A 327 -9.33 7.04 -12.79
N ILE A 328 -9.22 5.79 -12.34
CA ILE A 328 -8.13 5.30 -11.46
C ILE A 328 -7.10 4.44 -12.22
N HIS A 329 -6.87 4.73 -13.51
CA HIS A 329 -6.02 3.95 -14.43
C HIS A 329 -4.54 3.83 -14.01
N ARG A 330 -4.08 4.68 -13.09
CA ARG A 330 -2.70 4.67 -12.56
C ARG A 330 -2.46 3.56 -11.55
N GLU A 331 -3.52 3.05 -10.94
CA GLU A 331 -3.47 1.99 -9.92
C GLU A 331 -3.06 0.63 -10.52
N SER A 332 -2.63 -0.31 -9.67
CA SER A 332 -2.30 -1.67 -10.07
C SER A 332 -3.48 -2.39 -10.77
N PRO A 333 -3.26 -3.20 -11.82
CA PRO A 333 -4.34 -3.97 -12.45
C PRO A 333 -5.14 -4.79 -11.44
N TRP A 334 -4.47 -5.35 -10.42
CA TRP A 334 -5.11 -6.12 -9.35
C TRP A 334 -6.01 -5.26 -8.46
N VAL A 335 -5.56 -4.05 -8.15
CA VAL A 335 -6.33 -3.08 -7.34
C VAL A 335 -7.54 -2.59 -8.13
N MET A 336 -7.35 -2.22 -9.40
CA MET A 336 -8.46 -1.80 -10.24
C MET A 336 -9.48 -2.92 -10.45
N HIS A 337 -9.01 -4.16 -10.64
CA HIS A 337 -9.86 -5.34 -10.79
C HIS A 337 -10.62 -5.66 -9.51
N GLY A 338 -9.96 -5.65 -8.36
CA GLY A 338 -10.60 -5.87 -7.06
C GLY A 338 -11.68 -4.82 -6.76
N LEU A 339 -11.41 -3.54 -7.04
CA LEU A 339 -12.41 -2.47 -6.89
C LEU A 339 -13.57 -2.63 -7.89
N GLY A 340 -13.27 -2.96 -9.15
CA GLY A 340 -14.27 -3.21 -10.19
C GLY A 340 -15.21 -4.35 -9.82
N LEU A 341 -14.65 -5.49 -9.41
CA LEU A 341 -15.39 -6.64 -8.90
C LEU A 341 -16.25 -6.25 -7.70
N ALA A 342 -15.66 -5.62 -6.66
CA ALA A 342 -16.36 -5.29 -5.43
C ALA A 342 -17.55 -4.36 -5.65
N ILE A 343 -17.38 -3.29 -6.45
CA ILE A 343 -18.44 -2.35 -6.78
C ILE A 343 -19.56 -3.04 -7.56
N ARG A 344 -19.22 -3.80 -8.61
CA ARG A 344 -20.21 -4.46 -9.47
C ARG A 344 -20.95 -5.58 -8.76
N MET A 345 -20.26 -6.34 -7.91
CA MET A 345 -20.86 -7.35 -7.04
C MET A 345 -21.87 -6.71 -6.09
N ALA A 346 -21.49 -5.63 -5.40
CA ALA A 346 -22.38 -4.97 -4.47
C ALA A 346 -23.62 -4.38 -5.15
N ASP A 347 -23.44 -3.75 -6.31
CA ASP A 347 -24.52 -3.17 -7.10
C ASP A 347 -25.50 -4.25 -7.63
N LEU A 348 -24.97 -5.32 -8.22
CA LEU A 348 -25.79 -6.42 -8.75
C LEU A 348 -26.51 -7.20 -7.63
N ALA A 349 -25.84 -7.43 -6.51
CA ALA A 349 -26.42 -8.18 -5.40
C ALA A 349 -27.59 -7.43 -4.75
N GLN A 350 -27.46 -6.10 -4.60
CA GLN A 350 -28.52 -5.24 -4.06
C GLN A 350 -29.73 -5.11 -5.00
N SER A 351 -29.55 -5.22 -6.32
CA SER A 351 -30.67 -5.14 -7.27
C SER A 351 -31.53 -6.40 -7.30
N ARG A 352 -31.01 -7.52 -6.79
CA ARG A 352 -31.67 -8.83 -6.77
C ARG A 352 -32.40 -9.12 -5.47
N ALA A 353 -31.83 -8.72 -4.33
CA ALA A 353 -32.39 -9.04 -3.02
C ALA A 353 -32.02 -7.99 -1.97
N LYS A 354 -32.81 -7.95 -0.90
CA LYS A 354 -32.44 -7.22 0.33
C LYS A 354 -31.38 -8.04 1.07
N ILE A 355 -30.11 -7.69 0.86
CA ILE A 355 -28.98 -8.34 1.52
C ILE A 355 -28.67 -7.59 2.82
N PRO A 356 -28.49 -8.29 3.96
CA PRO A 356 -28.03 -7.66 5.20
C PRO A 356 -26.72 -6.88 5.00
N ARG A 357 -26.61 -5.70 5.61
CA ARG A 357 -25.44 -4.81 5.41
C ARG A 357 -24.11 -5.52 5.69
N ASP A 358 -24.03 -6.32 6.75
CA ASP A 358 -22.79 -7.02 7.10
C ASP A 358 -22.39 -8.08 6.06
N LEU A 359 -23.39 -8.77 5.49
CA LEU A 359 -23.14 -9.74 4.42
C LEU A 359 -22.66 -9.04 3.14
N LEU A 360 -23.30 -7.92 2.78
CA LEU A 360 -22.89 -7.11 1.64
C LEU A 360 -21.48 -6.54 1.83
N LYS A 361 -21.16 -6.06 3.04
CA LYS A 361 -19.83 -5.58 3.40
C LYS A 361 -18.77 -6.68 3.27
N ALA A 362 -19.08 -7.90 3.70
CA ALA A 362 -18.19 -9.04 3.53
C ALA A 362 -17.96 -9.38 2.05
N ILE A 363 -19.01 -9.31 1.21
CA ILE A 363 -18.91 -9.53 -0.25
C ILE A 363 -17.97 -8.48 -0.87
N VAL A 364 -18.17 -7.22 -0.52
CA VAL A 364 -17.33 -6.10 -0.97
C VAL A 364 -15.89 -6.29 -0.57
N ALA A 365 -15.63 -6.57 0.72
CA ALA A 365 -14.27 -6.77 1.21
C ALA A 365 -13.57 -7.95 0.54
N CYS A 366 -14.27 -9.08 0.35
CA CYS A 366 -13.71 -10.22 -0.36
C CYS A 366 -13.42 -9.87 -1.83
N GLY A 367 -14.33 -9.17 -2.52
CA GLY A 367 -14.12 -8.71 -3.89
C GLY A 367 -12.91 -7.79 -4.02
N MET A 368 -12.73 -6.86 -3.08
CA MET A 368 -11.60 -5.92 -3.06
C MET A 368 -10.25 -6.63 -2.99
N ILE A 369 -10.16 -7.77 -2.30
CA ILE A 369 -8.89 -8.43 -2.00
C ILE A 369 -8.66 -9.73 -2.75
N HIS A 370 -9.66 -10.31 -3.42
CA HIS A 370 -9.65 -11.70 -3.94
C HIS A 370 -8.39 -12.05 -4.76
N ASP A 371 -7.85 -11.08 -5.49
CA ASP A 371 -6.70 -11.24 -6.38
C ASP A 371 -5.38 -10.74 -5.79
N LEU A 372 -5.39 -10.12 -4.60
CA LEU A 372 -4.18 -9.58 -3.95
C LEU A 372 -3.20 -10.68 -3.54
N GLY A 373 -3.66 -11.94 -3.43
CA GLY A 373 -2.79 -13.11 -3.25
C GLY A 373 -1.73 -13.24 -4.35
N LYS A 374 -1.98 -12.72 -5.56
CA LYS A 374 -1.01 -12.71 -6.66
C LYS A 374 0.22 -11.87 -6.33
N GLY A 375 0.07 -10.90 -5.43
CA GLY A 375 1.19 -10.15 -4.88
C GLY A 375 2.20 -11.04 -4.18
N MET A 376 1.78 -12.15 -3.55
CA MET A 376 2.65 -13.08 -2.83
C MET A 376 3.45 -14.01 -3.76
N LEU A 377 3.19 -13.96 -5.06
CA LEU A 377 3.87 -14.77 -6.07
C LEU A 377 5.00 -13.98 -6.74
N PRO A 378 6.05 -14.66 -7.26
CA PRO A 378 7.09 -14.00 -8.03
C PRO A 378 6.50 -13.25 -9.24
N SER A 379 6.99 -12.05 -9.49
CA SER A 379 6.44 -11.20 -10.54
C SER A 379 6.61 -11.70 -11.95
N SER A 380 7.61 -12.54 -12.19
CA SER A 380 7.79 -13.20 -13.47
C SER A 380 6.55 -13.99 -13.89
N LEU A 381 5.74 -14.49 -12.95
CA LEU A 381 4.51 -15.22 -13.26
C LEU A 381 3.39 -14.32 -13.80
N TRP A 382 3.29 -13.07 -13.36
CA TRP A 382 2.20 -12.20 -13.80
C TRP A 382 2.63 -11.13 -14.81
N LYS A 383 3.94 -10.92 -14.99
CA LYS A 383 4.51 -10.12 -16.09
C LYS A 383 4.63 -10.91 -17.40
N ALA A 384 4.58 -12.25 -17.36
CA ALA A 384 4.77 -13.07 -18.56
C ALA A 384 3.58 -12.96 -19.52
N SER A 385 3.87 -12.73 -20.81
CA SER A 385 2.89 -12.78 -21.89
C SER A 385 2.43 -14.20 -22.21
N THR A 386 3.21 -15.21 -21.82
CA THR A 386 2.84 -16.62 -21.96
C THR A 386 3.26 -17.37 -20.71
N LEU A 387 2.39 -18.27 -20.23
CA LEU A 387 2.69 -19.12 -19.08
C LEU A 387 2.86 -20.57 -19.52
N SER A 388 3.95 -21.19 -19.07
CA SER A 388 4.06 -22.65 -19.11
C SER A 388 2.99 -23.27 -18.20
N ARG A 389 2.70 -24.56 -18.40
CA ARG A 389 1.76 -25.30 -17.55
C ARG A 389 2.14 -25.20 -16.06
N ASP A 390 3.43 -25.32 -15.75
CA ASP A 390 3.93 -25.24 -14.37
C ASP A 390 3.76 -23.84 -13.78
N SER A 391 4.05 -22.80 -14.56
CA SER A 391 3.84 -21.40 -14.15
C SER A 391 2.35 -21.10 -13.95
N TYR A 392 1.48 -21.69 -14.76
CA TYR A 392 0.03 -21.57 -14.61
C TYR A 392 -0.46 -22.26 -13.32
N VAL A 393 -0.02 -23.50 -13.04
CA VAL A 393 -0.33 -24.19 -11.78
C VAL A 393 0.18 -23.39 -10.58
N ARG A 394 1.39 -22.84 -10.67
CA ARG A 394 1.94 -21.98 -9.61
C ARG A 394 1.12 -20.70 -9.44
N MET A 395 0.61 -20.10 -10.52
CA MET A 395 -0.27 -18.94 -10.44
C MET A 395 -1.51 -19.24 -9.59
N GLN A 396 -2.14 -20.41 -9.74
CA GLN A 396 -3.36 -20.78 -9.00
C GLN A 396 -3.17 -20.80 -7.48
N SER A 397 -1.94 -21.00 -7.00
CA SER A 397 -1.64 -21.03 -5.55
C SER A 397 -1.95 -19.70 -4.82
N HIS A 398 -2.09 -18.58 -5.55
CA HIS A 398 -2.48 -17.29 -4.95
C HIS A 398 -3.79 -17.39 -4.15
N VAL A 399 -4.72 -18.24 -4.58
CA VAL A 399 -6.02 -18.43 -3.93
C VAL A 399 -5.82 -19.00 -2.53
N ALA A 400 -5.10 -20.12 -2.42
CA ALA A 400 -4.85 -20.78 -1.14
C ALA A 400 -4.03 -19.89 -0.19
N LEU A 401 -3.03 -19.18 -0.73
CA LEU A 401 -2.24 -18.22 0.04
C LEU A 401 -3.13 -17.13 0.66
N LEU A 402 -4.04 -16.56 -0.13
CA LEU A 402 -4.93 -15.50 0.36
C LEU A 402 -6.00 -16.04 1.33
N VAL A 403 -6.60 -17.20 1.06
CA VAL A 403 -7.57 -17.83 1.97
C VAL A 403 -6.96 -18.08 3.35
N ASN A 404 -5.70 -18.53 3.41
CA ASN A 404 -5.00 -18.74 4.68
C ASN A 404 -4.84 -17.43 5.49
N GLN A 405 -4.67 -16.28 4.81
CA GLN A 405 -4.62 -14.97 5.47
C GLN A 405 -5.98 -14.53 6.04
N MET A 406 -7.09 -15.05 5.52
CA MET A 406 -8.43 -14.65 5.95
C MET A 406 -8.86 -15.23 7.29
N GLY A 407 -8.19 -16.26 7.80
CA GLY A 407 -8.55 -16.90 9.07
C GLY A 407 -8.58 -15.96 10.29
N LYS A 408 -7.88 -14.82 10.21
CA LYS A 408 -7.86 -13.79 11.26
C LYS A 408 -8.93 -12.71 11.10
N CYS A 409 -9.57 -12.62 9.94
CA CYS A 409 -10.66 -11.67 9.67
C CYS A 409 -12.00 -12.23 10.15
N LYS A 410 -12.21 -12.33 11.47
CA LYS A 410 -13.37 -12.99 12.09
C LYS A 410 -14.74 -12.42 11.70
N TRP A 411 -14.80 -11.20 11.18
CA TRP A 411 -16.04 -10.57 10.74
C TRP A 411 -16.46 -10.99 9.32
N LEU A 412 -15.55 -11.59 8.54
CA LEU A 412 -15.89 -12.14 7.23
C LEU A 412 -16.61 -13.48 7.41
N ALA A 413 -17.82 -13.57 6.88
CA ALA A 413 -18.57 -14.82 6.90
C ALA A 413 -17.81 -15.88 6.07
N PRO A 414 -17.55 -17.09 6.61
CA PRO A 414 -16.78 -18.12 5.90
C PRO A 414 -17.34 -18.47 4.52
N VAL A 415 -18.67 -18.49 4.39
CA VAL A 415 -19.36 -18.75 3.11
C VAL A 415 -19.03 -17.71 2.04
N VAL A 416 -18.78 -16.46 2.43
CA VAL A 416 -18.42 -15.38 1.49
C VAL A 416 -16.97 -15.52 1.06
N VAL A 417 -16.06 -15.80 2.00
CA VAL A 417 -14.64 -16.07 1.70
C VAL A 417 -14.53 -17.25 0.72
N GLN A 418 -15.25 -18.35 0.99
CA GLN A 418 -15.30 -19.49 0.09
C GLN A 418 -15.86 -19.12 -1.30
N SER A 419 -16.95 -18.35 -1.35
CA SER A 419 -17.61 -18.05 -2.63
C SER A 419 -16.85 -17.05 -3.49
N VAL A 420 -16.29 -16.00 -2.88
CA VAL A 420 -15.75 -14.82 -3.59
C VAL A 420 -14.23 -14.84 -3.69
N ILE A 421 -13.52 -15.55 -2.81
CA ILE A 421 -12.07 -15.70 -2.89
C ILE A 421 -11.70 -17.09 -3.39
N GLU A 422 -12.15 -18.14 -2.70
CA GLU A 422 -11.72 -19.51 -3.00
C GLU A 422 -12.28 -20.01 -4.34
N ARG A 423 -13.57 -19.79 -4.60
CA ARG A 423 -14.31 -20.43 -5.70
C ARG A 423 -14.63 -19.52 -6.89
N ILE A 424 -14.17 -18.27 -6.89
CA ILE A 424 -14.50 -17.32 -7.96
C ILE A 424 -13.93 -17.73 -9.32
N ASN A 425 -12.82 -18.48 -9.29
CA ASN A 425 -12.15 -19.03 -10.46
C ASN A 425 -12.71 -20.40 -10.90
N GLU A 426 -13.71 -20.95 -10.20
CA GLU A 426 -14.38 -22.19 -10.58
C GLU A 426 -15.29 -21.98 -11.80
N ARG A 427 -15.62 -23.08 -12.50
CA ARG A 427 -16.50 -23.06 -13.69
C ARG A 427 -17.54 -24.15 -13.59
N LEU A 428 -18.73 -23.94 -14.16
CA LEU A 428 -19.85 -24.87 -14.01
C LEU A 428 -19.58 -26.29 -14.55
N ASP A 429 -18.64 -26.44 -15.49
CA ASP A 429 -18.22 -27.72 -16.06
C ASP A 429 -17.06 -28.39 -15.30
N GLY A 430 -16.52 -27.76 -14.26
CA GLY A 430 -15.38 -28.26 -13.49
C GLY A 430 -14.01 -27.95 -14.09
N SER A 431 -13.93 -27.12 -15.15
CA SER A 431 -12.65 -26.70 -15.74
C SER A 431 -11.90 -25.63 -14.92
N GLY A 432 -12.55 -25.05 -13.92
CA GLY A 432 -11.99 -24.01 -13.07
C GLY A 432 -11.06 -24.54 -11.97
N TYR A 433 -10.62 -23.63 -11.10
CA TYR A 433 -9.64 -23.91 -10.04
C TYR A 433 -9.99 -23.13 -8.75
N PRO A 434 -9.45 -23.51 -7.58
CA PRO A 434 -8.46 -24.57 -7.32
C PRO A 434 -9.02 -25.98 -7.09
N LEU A 435 -10.33 -26.13 -6.92
CA LEU A 435 -10.98 -27.38 -6.50
C LEU A 435 -11.61 -28.15 -7.68
N GLY A 436 -11.85 -27.52 -8.82
CA GLY A 436 -12.46 -28.17 -9.99
C GLY A 436 -13.94 -28.50 -9.77
N LEU A 437 -14.65 -27.61 -9.08
CA LEU A 437 -16.05 -27.79 -8.67
C LEU A 437 -16.99 -27.73 -9.87
N LYS A 438 -18.06 -28.53 -9.83
CA LYS A 438 -19.10 -28.50 -10.86
C LYS A 438 -20.29 -27.66 -10.40
N SER A 439 -21.21 -27.42 -11.32
CA SER A 439 -22.42 -26.63 -11.08
C SER A 439 -23.17 -27.00 -9.78
N THR A 440 -23.28 -28.29 -9.45
CA THR A 440 -23.96 -28.78 -8.24
C THR A 440 -23.30 -28.35 -6.93
N ASP A 441 -22.01 -28.02 -6.95
CA ASP A 441 -21.21 -27.66 -5.77
C ASP A 441 -21.03 -26.13 -5.63
N LEU A 442 -21.44 -25.37 -6.64
CA LEU A 442 -21.31 -23.92 -6.71
C LEU A 442 -22.64 -23.24 -6.35
N GLY A 443 -22.68 -22.60 -5.18
CA GLY A 443 -23.82 -21.80 -4.73
C GLY A 443 -23.96 -20.48 -5.49
N GLU A 444 -25.14 -19.84 -5.37
CA GLU A 444 -25.51 -18.62 -6.10
C GLU A 444 -24.48 -17.48 -6.01
N LEU A 445 -23.88 -17.26 -4.83
CA LEU A 445 -22.88 -16.20 -4.65
C LEU A 445 -21.61 -16.46 -5.47
N ALA A 446 -21.12 -17.70 -5.52
CA ALA A 446 -19.96 -18.07 -6.32
C ALA A 446 -20.25 -17.96 -7.82
N ARG A 447 -21.47 -18.33 -8.24
CA ARG A 447 -21.90 -18.21 -9.64
C ARG A 447 -22.05 -16.75 -10.09
N MET A 448 -22.60 -15.89 -9.25
CA MET A 448 -22.61 -14.45 -9.49
C MET A 448 -21.17 -13.90 -9.57
N ALA A 449 -20.32 -14.27 -8.60
CA ALA A 449 -18.94 -13.82 -8.53
C ALA A 449 -18.15 -14.17 -9.79
N MET A 450 -18.24 -15.42 -10.28
CA MET A 450 -17.50 -15.83 -11.50
C MET A 450 -17.89 -14.99 -12.72
N VAL A 451 -19.18 -14.64 -12.85
CA VAL A 451 -19.66 -13.85 -14.00
C VAL A 451 -19.14 -12.42 -13.89
N VAL A 452 -19.27 -11.79 -12.73
CA VAL A 452 -18.79 -10.40 -12.54
C VAL A 452 -17.26 -10.32 -12.69
N ASP A 453 -16.54 -11.29 -12.13
CA ASP A 453 -15.09 -11.44 -12.26
C ASP A 453 -14.68 -11.54 -13.73
N THR A 454 -15.30 -12.46 -14.47
CA THR A 454 -14.97 -12.71 -15.88
C THR A 454 -15.27 -11.47 -16.73
N VAL A 455 -16.38 -10.76 -16.47
CA VAL A 455 -16.67 -9.52 -17.18
C VAL A 455 -15.58 -8.47 -16.95
N ASP A 456 -15.23 -8.20 -15.68
CA ASP A 456 -14.24 -7.17 -15.35
C ASP A 456 -12.84 -7.55 -15.86
N ALA A 457 -12.46 -8.82 -15.71
CA ALA A 457 -11.17 -9.35 -16.17
C ALA A 457 -11.02 -9.33 -17.70
N MET A 458 -12.06 -9.65 -18.47
CA MET A 458 -12.01 -9.66 -19.94
C MET A 458 -12.03 -8.25 -20.54
N SER A 459 -12.69 -7.31 -19.87
CA SER A 459 -12.73 -5.90 -20.29
C SER A 459 -11.45 -5.12 -20.01
N ARG A 460 -10.44 -5.72 -19.37
CA ARG A 460 -9.14 -5.10 -19.10
C ARG A 460 -8.06 -5.67 -20.02
N PRO A 461 -7.09 -4.85 -20.44
CA PRO A 461 -5.90 -5.34 -21.10
C PRO A 461 -5.03 -6.16 -20.15
N ARG A 462 -4.25 -7.08 -20.71
CA ARG A 462 -3.25 -7.91 -20.05
C ARG A 462 -2.00 -7.96 -20.91
N ALA A 463 -0.89 -8.47 -20.37
CA ALA A 463 0.38 -8.60 -21.10
C ALA A 463 0.26 -9.39 -22.41
N ASP A 464 -0.73 -10.27 -22.51
CA ASP A 464 -0.96 -11.19 -23.61
C ASP A 464 -2.13 -10.81 -24.55
N ARG A 465 -2.98 -9.85 -24.15
CA ARG A 465 -4.17 -9.48 -24.94
C ARG A 465 -4.71 -8.08 -24.62
N ALA A 466 -5.36 -7.47 -25.60
CA ALA A 466 -6.17 -6.27 -25.40
C ALA A 466 -7.44 -6.56 -24.55
N GLY A 467 -8.03 -5.48 -24.01
CA GLY A 467 -9.33 -5.54 -23.36
C GLY A 467 -10.45 -5.71 -24.37
N MET A 468 -11.44 -6.54 -24.05
CA MET A 468 -12.63 -6.74 -24.89
C MET A 468 -13.70 -5.69 -24.62
N THR A 469 -14.43 -5.29 -25.66
CA THR A 469 -15.63 -4.43 -25.52
C THR A 469 -16.74 -5.16 -24.76
N PRO A 470 -17.68 -4.44 -24.12
CA PRO A 470 -18.81 -5.07 -23.43
C PRO A 470 -19.56 -6.08 -24.29
N GLU A 471 -19.80 -5.75 -25.57
CA GLU A 471 -20.46 -6.64 -26.53
C GLU A 471 -19.69 -7.95 -26.74
N GLN A 472 -18.36 -7.85 -26.93
CA GLN A 472 -17.51 -9.02 -27.12
C GLN A 472 -17.51 -9.93 -25.89
N VAL A 473 -17.44 -9.34 -24.68
CA VAL A 473 -17.50 -10.08 -23.42
C VAL A 473 -18.85 -10.77 -23.26
N TYR A 474 -19.95 -10.07 -23.48
CA TYR A 474 -21.30 -10.64 -23.36
C TYR A 474 -21.52 -11.76 -24.38
N ARG A 475 -21.07 -11.59 -25.62
CA ARG A 475 -21.10 -12.65 -26.65
C ARG A 475 -20.33 -13.87 -26.19
N PHE A 476 -19.12 -13.70 -25.67
CA PHE A 476 -18.31 -14.80 -25.16
C PHE A 476 -19.02 -15.55 -24.01
N LEU A 477 -19.59 -14.83 -23.04
CA LEU A 477 -20.29 -15.46 -21.92
C LEU A 477 -21.53 -16.24 -22.38
N LEU A 478 -22.32 -15.66 -23.29
CA LEU A 478 -23.54 -16.28 -23.82
C LEU A 478 -23.26 -17.52 -24.70
N THR A 479 -22.10 -17.61 -25.34
CA THR A 479 -21.69 -18.81 -26.10
C THR A 479 -21.06 -19.89 -25.22
N ASN A 480 -20.65 -19.58 -23.99
CA ASN A 480 -19.97 -20.48 -23.07
C ASN A 480 -20.79 -20.79 -21.80
N THR A 481 -22.11 -21.01 -21.96
CA THR A 481 -23.03 -21.27 -20.83
C THR A 481 -22.84 -22.64 -20.16
N ASN A 482 -21.99 -23.50 -20.71
CA ASN A 482 -21.49 -24.69 -20.03
C ASN A 482 -20.49 -24.35 -18.91
N MET A 483 -19.75 -23.24 -19.05
CA MET A 483 -18.77 -22.77 -18.08
C MET A 483 -19.35 -21.71 -17.13
N TYR A 484 -20.28 -20.89 -17.61
CA TYR A 484 -20.82 -19.72 -16.90
C TYR A 484 -22.33 -19.78 -16.71
N ASP A 485 -22.82 -19.30 -15.58
CA ASP A 485 -24.25 -19.36 -15.26
C ASP A 485 -25.07 -18.36 -16.10
N ARG A 486 -25.93 -18.89 -16.97
CA ARG A 486 -26.78 -18.11 -17.89
C ARG A 486 -27.68 -17.12 -17.16
N ASN A 487 -28.27 -17.50 -16.02
CA ASN A 487 -29.18 -16.63 -15.29
C ASN A 487 -28.45 -15.42 -14.71
N TRP A 488 -27.19 -15.60 -14.30
CA TRP A 488 -26.32 -14.52 -13.83
C TRP A 488 -25.75 -13.67 -14.97
N ILE A 489 -25.47 -14.25 -16.14
CA ILE A 489 -25.10 -13.47 -17.33
C ILE A 489 -26.24 -12.54 -17.73
N GLU A 490 -27.46 -13.08 -17.86
CA GLU A 490 -28.65 -12.28 -18.21
C GLU A 490 -28.99 -11.27 -17.12
N ALA A 491 -28.76 -11.61 -15.84
CA ALA A 491 -28.85 -10.67 -14.73
C ALA A 491 -27.97 -9.44 -14.94
N TYR A 492 -26.70 -9.72 -15.24
CA TYR A 492 -25.66 -8.72 -15.36
C TYR A 492 -25.98 -7.77 -16.52
N ILE A 493 -26.29 -8.32 -17.69
CA ILE A 493 -26.61 -7.52 -18.90
C ILE A 493 -27.86 -6.67 -18.67
N ARG A 494 -28.90 -7.22 -18.06
CA ARG A 494 -30.13 -6.47 -17.74
C ARG A 494 -29.87 -5.36 -16.72
N HIS A 495 -28.99 -5.59 -15.75
CA HIS A 495 -28.71 -4.62 -14.68
C HIS A 495 -27.80 -3.48 -15.15
N PHE A 496 -26.74 -3.79 -15.90
CA PHE A 496 -25.74 -2.81 -16.33
C PHE A 496 -25.96 -2.24 -17.74
N GLY A 497 -26.81 -2.88 -18.54
CA GLY A 497 -27.04 -2.49 -19.94
C GLY A 497 -26.02 -3.07 -20.91
N VAL A 498 -26.34 -2.93 -22.20
CA VAL A 498 -25.47 -3.38 -23.31
C VAL A 498 -24.26 -2.46 -23.45
N ILE A 499 -24.45 -1.15 -23.27
CA ILE A 499 -23.41 -0.11 -23.26
C ILE A 499 -23.36 0.48 -21.84
N PRO A 500 -22.67 -0.17 -20.89
CA PRO A 500 -22.69 0.23 -19.48
C PRO A 500 -21.94 1.56 -19.24
N VAL A 501 -22.23 2.19 -18.10
CA VAL A 501 -21.47 3.35 -17.58
C VAL A 501 -19.96 3.04 -17.55
N GLY A 502 -19.15 4.01 -17.99
CA GLY A 502 -17.71 3.87 -18.17
C GLY A 502 -17.30 3.20 -19.48
N THR A 503 -18.18 3.17 -20.47
CA THR A 503 -17.86 2.77 -21.85
C THR A 503 -17.53 4.01 -22.68
N LEU A 504 -16.47 3.97 -23.46
CA LEU A 504 -16.12 5.01 -24.44
C LEU A 504 -16.79 4.70 -25.77
N VAL A 505 -17.53 5.66 -26.32
CA VAL A 505 -18.22 5.53 -27.61
C VAL A 505 -17.78 6.62 -28.57
N LYS A 506 -17.75 6.27 -29.86
CA LYS A 506 -17.50 7.20 -30.95
C LYS A 506 -18.76 7.34 -31.80
N TYR A 507 -19.20 8.58 -31.98
CA TYR A 507 -20.38 8.90 -32.76
C TYR A 507 -20.05 9.04 -34.25
N LYS A 508 -21.06 8.94 -35.13
CA LYS A 508 -20.89 9.18 -36.58
C LYS A 508 -20.37 10.59 -36.89
N SER A 509 -20.61 11.56 -36.01
CA SER A 509 -20.02 12.90 -36.10
C SER A 509 -18.50 12.93 -35.91
N GLY A 510 -17.90 11.85 -35.40
CA GLY A 510 -16.49 11.74 -35.05
C GLY A 510 -16.18 12.07 -33.58
N GLN A 511 -17.15 12.59 -32.83
CA GLN A 511 -16.97 12.93 -31.42
C GLN A 511 -16.85 11.67 -30.55
N LEU A 512 -15.95 11.74 -29.55
CA LEU A 512 -15.76 10.72 -28.53
C LEU A 512 -16.46 11.15 -27.24
N ALA A 513 -17.13 10.20 -26.59
CA ALA A 513 -17.79 10.46 -25.32
C ALA A 513 -17.82 9.24 -24.40
N TRP A 514 -17.62 9.48 -23.11
CA TRP A 514 -17.80 8.49 -22.06
C TRP A 514 -19.27 8.41 -21.65
N VAL A 515 -19.83 7.20 -21.60
CA VAL A 515 -21.16 6.99 -21.02
C VAL A 515 -21.09 7.18 -19.51
N ILE A 516 -21.79 8.18 -18.98
CA ILE A 516 -21.77 8.51 -17.55
C ILE A 516 -23.09 8.20 -16.82
N SER A 517 -24.22 8.07 -17.55
CA SER A 517 -25.52 7.74 -16.96
C SER A 517 -26.42 6.96 -17.92
N LEU A 518 -27.25 6.08 -17.36
CA LEU A 518 -28.28 5.32 -18.05
C LEU A 518 -29.68 5.62 -17.50
N ASP A 519 -30.70 5.46 -18.35
CA ASP A 519 -32.09 5.49 -17.93
C ASP A 519 -32.57 4.18 -17.27
N ASP A 520 -33.84 4.14 -16.88
CA ASP A 520 -34.45 2.97 -16.22
C ASP A 520 -34.53 1.75 -17.13
N LYS A 521 -34.47 1.95 -18.45
CA LYS A 521 -34.44 0.90 -19.48
C LYS A 521 -33.00 0.52 -19.88
N ARG A 522 -32.00 1.12 -19.24
CA ARG A 522 -30.56 0.96 -19.52
C ARG A 522 -30.12 1.47 -20.89
N PHE A 523 -30.80 2.49 -21.41
CA PHE A 523 -30.31 3.30 -22.54
C PHE A 523 -29.49 4.48 -22.04
N ILE A 524 -28.60 4.99 -22.89
CA ILE A 524 -27.72 6.12 -22.56
C ILE A 524 -28.57 7.36 -22.30
N ARG A 525 -28.46 7.91 -21.09
CA ARG A 525 -29.12 9.16 -20.68
C ARG A 525 -28.18 10.36 -20.79
N ALA A 526 -26.91 10.17 -20.41
CA ALA A 526 -25.90 11.21 -20.42
C ALA A 526 -24.53 10.67 -20.84
N VAL A 527 -23.79 11.49 -21.57
CA VAL A 527 -22.38 11.23 -21.92
C VAL A 527 -21.51 12.43 -21.59
N GLN A 528 -20.22 12.21 -21.37
CA GLN A 528 -19.24 13.28 -21.18
C GLN A 528 -18.22 13.25 -22.32
N LEU A 529 -18.07 14.37 -23.02
CA LEU A 529 -17.15 14.46 -24.17
C LEU A 529 -15.68 14.31 -23.75
N THR A 530 -14.86 13.83 -24.68
CA THR A 530 -13.40 13.78 -24.55
C THR A 530 -12.75 13.92 -25.92
N ASP A 531 -11.51 14.41 -25.96
CA ASP A 531 -10.77 14.63 -27.21
C ASP A 531 -9.82 13.48 -27.57
N HIS A 532 -9.72 12.44 -26.72
CA HIS A 532 -8.81 11.31 -26.93
C HIS A 532 -9.42 9.97 -26.53
N GLU A 533 -8.84 8.89 -27.03
CA GLU A 533 -9.30 7.53 -26.73
C GLU A 533 -8.78 6.99 -25.39
N GLY A 534 -7.77 7.64 -24.79
CA GLY A 534 -7.16 7.27 -23.52
C GLY A 534 -8.07 7.41 -22.28
N PRO A 535 -7.59 6.99 -21.09
CA PRO A 535 -8.36 7.06 -19.84
C PRO A 535 -8.85 8.48 -19.51
N PRO A 536 -9.99 8.64 -18.80
CA PRO A 536 -10.45 9.95 -18.34
C PRO A 536 -9.38 10.70 -17.53
N ASP A 537 -9.12 11.95 -17.91
CA ASP A 537 -8.17 12.86 -17.27
C ASP A 537 -8.84 14.19 -16.87
N ASP A 538 -8.05 15.23 -16.56
CA ASP A 538 -8.57 16.55 -16.19
C ASP A 538 -9.07 17.38 -17.38
N LYS A 539 -9.05 16.83 -18.60
CA LYS A 539 -9.53 17.46 -19.84
C LYS A 539 -10.89 16.93 -20.30
N LEU A 540 -11.63 16.25 -19.44
CA LEU A 540 -13.01 15.87 -19.73
C LEU A 540 -13.86 17.10 -20.12
N GLY A 541 -14.58 16.97 -21.22
CA GLY A 541 -15.39 18.04 -21.81
C GLY A 541 -16.79 18.16 -21.20
N GLU A 542 -17.67 18.80 -21.97
CA GLU A 542 -19.08 19.03 -21.59
C GLU A 542 -19.84 17.71 -21.40
N ILE A 543 -20.74 17.70 -20.42
CA ILE A 543 -21.74 16.64 -20.24
C ILE A 543 -22.95 16.95 -21.14
N LEU A 544 -23.33 15.99 -21.98
CA LEU A 544 -24.43 16.11 -22.93
C LEU A 544 -25.59 15.18 -22.55
N GLU A 545 -26.80 15.74 -22.57
CA GLU A 545 -28.07 15.07 -22.26
C GLU A 545 -29.18 15.58 -23.20
N GLY A 546 -30.31 14.85 -23.26
CA GLY A 546 -31.49 15.26 -24.02
C GLY A 546 -31.21 15.58 -25.49
N ASP A 547 -31.69 16.73 -25.97
CA ASP A 547 -31.55 17.14 -27.36
C ASP A 547 -30.09 17.33 -27.80
N LYS A 548 -29.20 17.76 -26.89
CA LYS A 548 -27.77 17.90 -27.19
C LYS A 548 -27.11 16.54 -27.44
N LEU A 549 -27.47 15.53 -26.64
CA LEU A 549 -27.02 14.15 -26.85
C LEU A 549 -27.57 13.59 -28.16
N ALA A 550 -28.86 13.82 -28.46
CA ALA A 550 -29.48 13.40 -29.71
C ALA A 550 -28.77 14.03 -30.95
N GLY A 551 -28.26 15.26 -30.80
CA GLY A 551 -27.48 15.95 -31.82
C GLY A 551 -26.15 15.28 -32.22
N LEU A 552 -25.60 14.38 -31.39
CA LEU A 552 -24.41 13.59 -31.74
C LEU A 552 -24.70 12.52 -32.82
N GLY A 553 -25.98 12.16 -32.99
CA GLY A 553 -26.42 11.12 -33.92
C GLY A 553 -26.17 9.70 -33.40
N GLU A 554 -26.01 8.75 -34.32
CA GLU A 554 -25.82 7.34 -33.98
C GLU A 554 -24.39 7.02 -33.53
N ILE A 555 -24.27 6.06 -32.61
CA ILE A 555 -22.98 5.48 -32.23
C ILE A 555 -22.44 4.70 -33.42
N ARG A 556 -21.23 5.06 -33.86
CA ARG A 556 -20.50 4.36 -34.92
C ARG A 556 -19.79 3.13 -34.37
N GLU A 557 -19.11 3.27 -33.24
CA GLU A 557 -18.34 2.18 -32.62
C GLU A 557 -18.22 2.35 -31.10
N VAL A 558 -18.05 1.22 -30.42
CA VAL A 558 -17.63 1.16 -29.02
C VAL A 558 -16.11 0.96 -29.01
N VAL A 559 -15.39 1.89 -28.38
CA VAL A 559 -13.93 1.87 -28.34
C VAL A 559 -13.46 0.90 -27.25
N GLY A 560 -12.51 0.02 -27.59
CA GLY A 560 -11.92 -0.92 -26.64
C GLY A 560 -11.01 -0.24 -25.63
N ALA A 561 -10.85 -0.84 -24.44
CA ALA A 561 -9.88 -0.36 -23.46
C ALA A 561 -8.47 -0.86 -23.84
N GLU A 562 -7.62 0.03 -24.34
CA GLU A 562 -6.23 -0.28 -24.70
C GLU A 562 -5.22 0.01 -23.57
N TYR A 563 -5.68 0.51 -22.42
CA TYR A 563 -4.88 1.16 -21.37
C TYR A 563 -4.94 0.49 -20.00
#